data_AF-A0A2A5YLB9-F1
#
_entry.id   AF-A0A2A5YLB9-F1
#
_cell.length_a   1.000
_cell.length_b   1.000
_cell.length_c   1.000
_cell.angle_alpha   90.00
_cell.angle_beta   90.00
_cell.angle_gamma   90.00
#
_symmetry.space_group_name_H-M   'P 1'
#
loop_
_entity.id
_entity.type
_entity.pdbx_description
1 polymer ?
#
loop_
_entity_poly.entity_id
_entity_poly.type
_entity_poly.pdbx_seq_one_letter_code
_entity_poly.pdbx_strand_id
1 'polypeptide(L)'
;MRGKADAKSNHNGTLSLMLDFGPLLVFFLSYKGAGWIWGASNPITAMTFGTAAFMAAIVIAVIISKVKLGRVSPMLWLSALLILFFGGLTIYFHDQRFIQIKPTIIYAFFALMLFAGLLRGKPLLKYLLQAAYDGLSHTGWMKLSRNWALFFVAMAITNEAMRRMMSFDAWLAVKVWGVTIVSVIFAAANIPMLMRHGLTLGEEKPSDEIGETSPPQG
;
A
#
# COMPACT_ATOMS: atom_id res chain seq x y z
N MET A 1 -12.97 47.21 -0.53
CA MET A 1 -11.60 46.74 -0.82
C MET A 1 -11.59 45.22 -0.83
N ARG A 2 -10.98 44.61 -1.86
CA ARG A 2 -10.96 43.16 -2.16
C ARG A 2 -10.19 42.36 -1.09
N GLY A 3 -10.86 41.43 -0.41
CA GLY A 3 -10.21 40.34 0.31
C GLY A 3 -9.96 39.19 -0.65
N LYS A 4 -8.68 38.90 -0.94
CA LYS A 4 -8.26 37.76 -1.77
C LYS A 4 -8.72 36.46 -1.10
N ALA A 5 -9.44 35.63 -1.86
CA ALA A 5 -9.61 34.23 -1.54
C ALA A 5 -8.23 33.54 -1.68
N ASP A 6 -7.60 33.23 -0.55
CA ASP A 6 -6.40 32.41 -0.53
C ASP A 6 -6.79 30.97 -0.91
N ALA A 7 -6.62 30.66 -2.18
CA ALA A 7 -6.63 29.29 -2.69
C ALA A 7 -5.46 28.54 -2.03
N LYS A 8 -5.76 27.75 -0.98
CA LYS A 8 -4.83 26.77 -0.40
C LYS A 8 -4.24 25.93 -1.53
N SER A 9 -2.92 25.99 -1.69
CA SER A 9 -2.20 25.34 -2.79
C SER A 9 -2.22 23.82 -2.66
N ASN A 10 -3.06 23.17 -3.46
CA ASN A 10 -3.12 21.71 -3.66
C ASN A 10 -1.87 21.12 -4.34
N HIS A 11 -0.77 21.87 -4.46
CA HIS A 11 0.39 21.51 -5.28
C HIS A 11 1.25 20.36 -4.68
N ASN A 12 1.23 20.19 -3.35
CA ASN A 12 2.05 19.17 -2.69
C ASN A 12 1.39 17.78 -2.67
N GLY A 13 0.06 17.73 -2.69
CA GLY A 13 -0.69 16.46 -2.69
C GLY A 13 -0.52 15.70 -4.01
N THR A 14 -0.72 16.40 -5.14
CA THR A 14 -0.56 15.81 -6.47
C THR A 14 0.87 15.35 -6.73
N LEU A 15 1.88 16.13 -6.32
CA LEU A 15 3.28 15.72 -6.48
C LEU A 15 3.62 14.48 -5.64
N SER A 16 3.17 14.40 -4.39
CA SER A 16 3.36 13.20 -3.56
C SER A 16 2.70 11.98 -4.22
N LEU A 17 1.45 12.13 -4.69
CA LEU A 17 0.73 11.07 -5.37
C LEU A 17 1.46 10.60 -6.63
N MET A 18 1.95 11.54 -7.45
CA MET A 18 2.74 11.22 -8.65
C MET A 18 4.04 10.49 -8.30
N LEU A 19 4.68 10.80 -7.18
CA LEU A 19 5.91 10.12 -6.74
C LEU A 19 5.61 8.73 -6.15
N ASP A 20 4.47 8.56 -5.48
CA ASP A 20 4.05 7.28 -4.90
C ASP A 20 3.60 6.28 -5.99
N PHE A 21 2.93 6.75 -7.06
CA PHE A 21 2.39 5.90 -8.14
C PHE A 21 3.18 5.94 -9.45
N GLY A 22 4.00 6.97 -9.68
CA GLY A 22 4.75 7.17 -10.92
C GLY A 22 5.69 6.01 -11.27
N PRO A 23 6.47 5.47 -10.32
CA PRO A 23 7.32 4.32 -10.58
C PRO A 23 6.57 3.08 -11.07
N LEU A 24 5.36 2.85 -10.55
CA LEU A 24 4.50 1.75 -11.01
C LEU A 24 4.04 1.98 -12.45
N LEU A 25 3.70 3.21 -12.81
CA LEU A 25 3.34 3.56 -14.19
C LEU A 25 4.52 3.33 -15.15
N VAL A 26 5.74 3.72 -14.75
CA VAL A 26 6.95 3.47 -15.55
C VAL A 26 7.17 1.98 -15.77
N PHE A 27 7.01 1.15 -14.74
CA PHE A 27 7.08 -0.31 -14.88
C PHE A 27 6.13 -0.83 -15.97
N PHE A 28 4.85 -0.44 -15.91
CA PHE A 28 3.85 -0.92 -16.86
C PHE A 28 4.16 -0.49 -18.30
N LEU A 29 4.57 0.75 -18.50
CA LEU A 29 4.94 1.27 -19.82
C LEU A 29 6.18 0.55 -20.38
N SER A 30 7.20 0.32 -19.55
CA SER A 30 8.42 -0.39 -19.95
C SER A 30 8.13 -1.87 -20.25
N TYR A 31 7.35 -2.55 -19.42
CA TYR A 31 6.97 -3.95 -19.64
C TYR A 31 6.19 -4.13 -20.94
N LYS A 32 5.17 -3.29 -21.17
CA LYS A 32 4.35 -3.33 -22.38
C LYS A 32 5.15 -2.94 -23.63
N GLY A 33 6.01 -1.93 -23.54
CA GLY A 33 6.90 -1.51 -24.62
C GLY A 33 7.91 -2.59 -25.00
N ALA A 34 8.50 -3.27 -24.01
CA ALA A 34 9.39 -4.40 -24.27
C ALA A 34 8.69 -5.54 -25.00
N GLY A 35 7.44 -5.86 -24.62
CA GLY A 35 6.61 -6.84 -25.33
C GLY A 35 6.30 -6.47 -26.78
N TRP A 36 6.20 -5.17 -27.11
CA TRP A 36 6.01 -4.69 -28.48
C TRP A 36 7.29 -4.80 -29.32
N ILE A 37 8.45 -4.45 -28.74
CA ILE A 37 9.72 -4.37 -29.47
C ILE A 37 10.37 -5.75 -29.64
N TRP A 38 10.34 -6.60 -28.60
CA TRP A 38 11.06 -7.89 -28.58
C TRP A 38 10.14 -9.09 -28.84
N GLY A 39 8.85 -8.84 -29.05
CA GLY A 39 7.84 -9.88 -29.24
C GLY A 39 7.42 -10.57 -27.93
N ALA A 40 6.19 -11.06 -27.89
CA ALA A 40 5.62 -11.78 -26.73
C ALA A 40 6.33 -13.12 -26.42
N SER A 41 7.25 -13.55 -27.28
CA SER A 41 7.98 -14.82 -27.19
C SER A 41 9.12 -14.83 -26.16
N ASN A 42 9.49 -13.67 -25.58
CA ASN A 42 10.53 -13.63 -24.52
C ASN A 42 10.06 -12.89 -23.26
N PRO A 43 9.13 -13.49 -22.48
CA PRO A 43 8.52 -12.86 -21.30
C PRO A 43 9.53 -12.56 -20.18
N ILE A 44 10.63 -13.30 -20.13
CA ILE A 44 11.70 -13.13 -19.14
C ILE A 44 12.41 -11.79 -19.38
N THR A 45 12.81 -11.50 -20.62
CA THR A 45 13.49 -10.22 -20.96
C THR A 45 12.60 -9.01 -20.70
N ALA A 46 11.31 -9.08 -21.06
CA ALA A 46 10.36 -8.00 -20.79
C ALA A 46 10.15 -7.77 -19.29
N MET A 47 10.06 -8.85 -18.50
CA MET A 47 9.96 -8.79 -17.03
C MET A 47 11.22 -8.16 -16.41
N THR A 48 12.41 -8.57 -16.85
CA THR A 48 13.69 -8.05 -16.35
C THR A 48 13.85 -6.57 -16.66
N PHE A 49 13.55 -6.15 -17.90
CA PHE A 49 13.63 -4.75 -18.30
C PHE A 49 12.62 -3.88 -17.56
N GLY A 50 11.37 -4.34 -17.44
CA GLY A 50 10.34 -3.66 -16.65
C GLY A 50 10.77 -3.49 -15.19
N THR A 51 11.29 -4.56 -14.58
CA THR A 51 11.77 -4.53 -13.19
C THR A 51 12.94 -3.55 -13.01
N ALA A 52 13.92 -3.54 -13.92
CA ALA A 52 15.03 -2.60 -13.88
C ALA A 52 14.56 -1.14 -14.04
N ALA A 53 13.63 -0.88 -14.95
CA ALA A 53 13.03 0.44 -15.13
C ALA A 53 12.25 0.90 -13.88
N PHE A 54 11.54 -0.03 -13.23
CA PHE A 54 10.83 0.25 -11.97
C PHE A 54 11.79 0.62 -10.84
N MET A 55 12.90 -0.12 -10.71
CA MET A 55 13.95 0.17 -9.74
C MET A 55 14.60 1.53 -10.00
N ALA A 56 14.88 1.89 -11.26
CA ALA A 56 15.41 3.19 -11.59
C ALA A 56 14.39 4.30 -11.26
N ALA A 57 13.12 4.11 -11.63
CA ALA A 57 12.07 5.08 -11.40
C ALA A 57 11.81 5.32 -9.90
N ILE A 58 11.83 4.28 -9.07
CA ILE A 58 11.61 4.43 -7.62
C ILE A 58 12.78 5.16 -6.96
N VAL A 59 14.02 4.93 -7.40
CA VAL A 59 15.20 5.68 -6.92
C VAL A 59 15.09 7.16 -7.29
N ILE A 60 14.72 7.45 -8.55
CA ILE A 60 14.49 8.82 -9.02
C ILE A 60 13.38 9.48 -8.20
N ALA A 61 12.27 8.78 -7.95
CA ALA A 61 11.16 9.31 -7.16
C ALA A 61 11.59 9.65 -5.72
N VAL A 62 12.40 8.79 -5.08
CA VAL A 62 12.96 9.05 -3.74
C VAL A 62 13.88 10.29 -3.76
N ILE A 63 14.76 10.41 -4.76
CA ILE A 63 15.67 11.57 -4.90
C ILE A 63 14.86 12.86 -5.11
N ILE A 64 13.90 12.86 -6.04
CA ILE A 64 13.04 14.01 -6.31
C ILE A 64 12.23 14.38 -5.08
N SER A 65 11.66 13.39 -4.37
CA SER A 65 10.94 13.63 -3.12
C SER A 65 11.84 14.31 -2.09
N LYS A 66 13.07 13.81 -1.91
CA LYS A 66 14.02 14.39 -0.94
C LYS A 66 14.43 15.81 -1.32
N VAL A 67 14.69 16.08 -2.60
CA VAL A 67 15.16 17.40 -3.06
C VAL A 67 14.02 18.43 -3.13
N LYS A 68 12.84 18.07 -3.64
CA LYS A 68 11.73 19.01 -3.85
C LYS A 68 10.80 19.14 -2.65
N LEU A 69 10.53 18.04 -1.93
CA LEU A 69 9.62 18.05 -0.79
C LEU A 69 10.36 18.11 0.56
N GLY A 70 11.69 18.01 0.56
CA GLY A 70 12.54 17.99 1.77
C GLY A 70 12.36 16.74 2.64
N ARG A 71 11.40 15.87 2.31
CA ARG A 71 11.05 14.65 3.02
C ARG A 71 10.58 13.59 2.04
N VAL A 72 10.73 12.33 2.43
CA VAL A 72 10.25 11.18 1.67
C VAL A 72 9.08 10.58 2.44
N SER A 73 7.96 10.31 1.76
CA SER A 73 6.79 9.72 2.40
C SER A 73 7.16 8.33 2.96
N PRO A 74 6.62 7.92 4.13
CA PRO A 74 6.85 6.57 4.66
C PRO A 74 6.47 5.47 3.66
N MET A 75 5.42 5.71 2.87
CA MET A 75 4.95 4.81 1.83
C MET A 75 5.96 4.67 0.69
N LEU A 76 6.52 5.78 0.20
CA LEU A 76 7.56 5.78 -0.83
C LEU A 76 8.84 5.07 -0.36
N TRP A 77 9.25 5.30 0.89
CA TRP A 77 10.39 4.59 1.48
C TRP A 77 10.18 3.08 1.55
N LEU A 78 9.01 2.65 2.03
CA LEU A 78 8.66 1.24 2.10
C LEU A 78 8.61 0.62 0.70
N SER A 79 7.98 1.29 -0.25
CA SER A 79 7.93 0.86 -1.65
C SER A 79 9.33 0.74 -2.25
N ALA A 80 10.21 1.74 -2.06
CA ALA A 80 11.59 1.71 -2.53
C ALA A 80 12.36 0.53 -1.95
N LEU A 81 12.29 0.31 -0.64
CA LEU A 81 12.93 -0.82 0.01
C LEU A 81 12.47 -2.15 -0.60
N LEU A 82 11.16 -2.35 -0.73
CA LEU A 82 10.59 -3.58 -1.26
C LEU A 82 10.92 -3.78 -2.75
N ILE A 83 10.78 -2.75 -3.57
CA ILE A 83 11.04 -2.82 -5.02
C ILE A 83 12.53 -3.09 -5.27
N LEU A 84 13.43 -2.44 -4.56
CA LEU A 84 14.87 -2.66 -4.74
C LEU A 84 15.28 -4.04 -4.23
N PHE A 85 14.81 -4.43 -3.05
CA PHE A 85 15.13 -5.75 -2.48
C PHE A 85 14.59 -6.89 -3.35
N PHE A 86 13.28 -6.87 -3.66
CA PHE A 86 12.65 -7.93 -4.42
C PHE A 86 12.90 -7.85 -5.92
N GLY A 87 13.07 -6.65 -6.48
CA GLY A 87 13.47 -6.45 -7.87
C GLY A 87 14.89 -6.95 -8.11
N GLY A 88 15.83 -6.59 -7.22
CA GLY A 88 17.20 -7.10 -7.25
C GLY A 88 17.25 -8.62 -7.14
N LEU A 89 16.51 -9.21 -6.20
CA LEU A 89 16.40 -10.67 -6.09
C LEU A 89 15.78 -11.32 -7.34
N THR A 90 14.83 -10.66 -8.01
CA THR A 90 14.22 -11.17 -9.24
C THR A 90 15.24 -11.24 -10.37
N ILE A 91 16.09 -10.21 -10.50
CA ILE A 91 17.20 -10.18 -11.47
C ILE A 91 18.30 -11.17 -11.08
N TYR A 92 18.53 -11.41 -9.79
CA TYR A 92 19.60 -12.31 -9.36
C TYR A 92 19.24 -13.79 -9.51
N PHE A 93 18.06 -14.21 -9.04
CA PHE A 93 17.75 -15.63 -8.89
C PHE A 93 17.19 -16.31 -10.15
N HIS A 94 16.51 -15.60 -11.06
CA HIS A 94 15.93 -16.16 -12.31
C HIS A 94 15.21 -17.53 -12.16
N ASP A 95 14.65 -17.87 -10.99
CA ASP A 95 14.14 -19.21 -10.66
C ASP A 95 12.66 -19.17 -10.23
N GLN A 96 11.86 -20.13 -10.72
CA GLN A 96 10.45 -20.31 -10.38
C GLN A 96 10.19 -20.59 -8.89
N ARG A 97 11.10 -21.28 -8.18
CA ARG A 97 10.98 -21.53 -6.74
C ARG A 97 10.98 -20.24 -5.93
N PHE A 98 11.72 -19.23 -6.42
CA PHE A 98 11.74 -17.92 -5.81
C PHE A 98 10.37 -17.23 -5.88
N ILE A 99 9.56 -17.50 -6.91
CA ILE A 99 8.20 -16.95 -7.07
C ILE A 99 7.29 -17.37 -5.91
N GLN A 100 7.42 -18.60 -5.43
CA GLN A 100 6.60 -19.13 -4.33
C GLN A 100 7.10 -18.74 -2.93
N ILE A 101 8.40 -18.53 -2.76
CA ILE A 101 9.01 -18.12 -1.49
C ILE A 101 8.80 -16.62 -1.23
N LYS A 102 8.76 -15.81 -2.30
CA LYS A 102 8.64 -14.36 -2.23
C LYS A 102 7.48 -13.88 -1.33
N PRO A 103 6.25 -14.41 -1.42
CA PRO A 103 5.17 -14.05 -0.50
C PRO A 103 5.47 -14.38 0.96
N THR A 104 6.06 -15.54 1.28
CA THR A 104 6.42 -15.90 2.67
C THR A 104 7.38 -14.87 3.27
N ILE A 105 8.41 -14.47 2.52
CA ILE A 105 9.38 -13.46 2.99
C ILE A 105 8.67 -12.12 3.26
N ILE A 106 7.81 -11.68 2.33
CA ILE A 106 7.05 -10.43 2.48
C ILE A 106 6.16 -10.47 3.72
N TYR A 107 5.36 -11.53 3.85
CA TYR A 107 4.44 -11.67 4.98
C TYR A 107 5.19 -11.76 6.32
N ALA A 108 6.28 -12.53 6.39
CA ALA A 108 7.10 -12.63 7.59
C ALA A 108 7.74 -11.27 7.95
N PHE A 109 8.28 -10.55 6.96
CA PHE A 109 8.84 -9.21 7.17
C PHE A 109 7.80 -8.25 7.75
N PHE A 110 6.61 -8.16 7.13
CA PHE A 110 5.55 -7.28 7.63
C PHE A 110 5.04 -7.70 9.01
N ALA A 111 4.87 -9.00 9.27
CA ALA A 111 4.51 -9.51 10.58
C ALA A 111 5.53 -9.08 11.64
N LEU A 112 6.82 -9.35 11.43
CA LEU A 112 7.88 -8.98 12.35
C LEU A 112 7.95 -7.48 12.59
N MET A 113 7.85 -6.68 11.53
CA MET A 113 7.86 -5.22 11.62
C MET A 113 6.67 -4.72 12.48
N LEU A 114 5.45 -5.22 12.22
CA LEU A 114 4.27 -4.83 12.98
C LEU A 114 4.35 -5.29 14.45
N PHE A 115 4.81 -6.52 14.71
CA PHE A 115 5.02 -7.00 16.08
C PHE A 115 6.08 -6.17 16.82
N ALA A 116 7.20 -5.84 16.18
CA ALA A 116 8.21 -4.96 16.76
C ALA A 116 7.65 -3.57 17.08
N GLY A 117 6.77 -3.04 16.24
CA GLY A 117 6.02 -1.81 16.50
C GLY A 117 5.10 -1.94 17.73
N LEU A 118 4.33 -3.01 17.80
CA LEU A 118 3.40 -3.29 18.90
C LEU A 118 4.12 -3.44 20.25
N LEU A 119 5.25 -4.16 20.27
CA LEU A 119 6.08 -4.30 21.48
C LEU A 119 6.64 -2.96 21.96
N ARG A 120 6.83 -2.00 21.06
CA ARG A 120 7.24 -0.62 21.38
C ARG A 120 6.05 0.31 21.65
N GLY A 121 4.81 -0.19 21.64
CA GLY A 121 3.59 0.62 21.80
C GLY A 121 3.30 1.55 20.63
N LYS A 122 3.94 1.35 19.46
CA LYS A 122 3.82 2.22 18.28
C LYS A 122 3.01 1.53 17.18
N PRO A 123 1.81 2.02 16.83
CA PRO A 123 1.02 1.39 15.78
C PRO A 123 1.54 1.79 14.40
N LEU A 124 2.45 0.99 13.84
CA LEU A 124 3.13 1.35 12.59
C LEU A 124 2.18 1.55 11.40
N LEU A 125 1.04 0.83 11.39
CA LEU A 125 0.03 1.03 10.34
C LEU A 125 -0.56 2.43 10.32
N LYS A 126 -0.54 3.15 11.46
CA LYS A 126 -1.00 4.55 11.51
C LYS A 126 -0.22 5.41 10.52
N TYR A 127 1.09 5.25 10.44
CA TYR A 127 1.91 6.06 9.53
C TYR A 127 1.60 5.83 8.04
N LEU A 128 1.09 4.64 7.70
CA LEU A 128 0.76 4.26 6.33
C LEU A 128 -0.70 4.57 5.98
N LEU A 129 -1.62 4.33 6.89
CA LEU A 129 -3.06 4.30 6.61
C LEU A 129 -3.85 5.43 7.27
N GLN A 130 -3.21 6.33 8.02
CA GLN A 130 -3.91 7.45 8.67
C GLN A 130 -4.73 8.31 7.70
N ALA A 131 -4.29 8.44 6.44
CA ALA A 131 -5.04 9.18 5.42
C ALA A 131 -6.35 8.49 5.02
N ALA A 132 -6.45 7.17 5.19
CA ALA A 132 -7.63 6.38 4.85
C ALA A 132 -8.58 6.14 6.03
N TYR A 133 -8.07 6.22 7.27
CA TYR A 133 -8.84 5.98 8.49
C TYR A 133 -8.73 7.18 9.42
N ASP A 134 -9.37 8.28 9.03
CA ASP A 134 -9.42 9.48 9.85
C ASP A 134 -10.24 9.25 11.13
N GLY A 135 -9.90 9.95 12.20
CA GLY A 135 -10.57 9.85 13.51
C GLY A 135 -10.27 8.59 14.34
N LEU A 136 -9.55 7.60 13.81
CA LEU A 136 -9.28 6.35 14.53
C LEU A 136 -8.38 6.57 15.77
N SER A 137 -8.86 6.15 16.94
CA SER A 137 -8.16 6.28 18.22
C SER A 137 -6.85 5.47 18.27
N HIS A 138 -5.94 5.85 19.18
CA HIS A 138 -4.67 5.12 19.38
C HIS A 138 -4.89 3.62 19.68
N THR A 139 -5.88 3.30 20.52
CA THR A 139 -6.26 1.92 20.83
C THR A 139 -6.77 1.17 19.60
N GLY A 140 -7.55 1.84 18.74
CA GLY A 140 -7.98 1.29 17.45
C GLY A 140 -6.78 0.96 16.54
N TRP A 141 -5.84 1.89 16.43
CA TRP A 141 -4.60 1.69 15.67
C TRP A 141 -3.73 0.54 16.19
N MET A 142 -3.64 0.37 17.51
CA MET A 142 -2.92 -0.75 18.12
C MET A 142 -3.60 -2.09 17.82
N LYS A 143 -4.94 -2.16 17.96
CA LYS A 143 -5.72 -3.36 17.63
C LYS A 143 -5.63 -3.71 16.14
N LEU A 144 -5.74 -2.71 15.27
CA LEU A 144 -5.58 -2.89 13.83
C LEU A 144 -4.19 -3.42 13.49
N SER A 145 -3.13 -2.81 14.02
CA SER A 145 -1.74 -3.27 13.83
C SER A 145 -1.54 -4.70 14.30
N ARG A 146 -2.14 -5.10 15.44
CA ARG A 146 -2.11 -6.48 15.95
C ARG A 146 -2.83 -7.45 15.02
N ASN A 147 -4.05 -7.11 14.60
CA ASN A 147 -4.83 -7.99 13.73
C ASN A 147 -4.12 -8.22 12.39
N TRP A 148 -3.53 -7.17 11.80
CA TRP A 148 -2.72 -7.29 10.58
C TRP A 148 -1.42 -8.08 10.81
N ALA A 149 -0.74 -7.91 11.93
CA ALA A 149 0.45 -8.71 12.25
C ALA A 149 0.11 -10.21 12.30
N LEU A 150 -0.98 -10.57 12.98
CA LEU A 150 -1.49 -11.94 13.04
C LEU A 150 -1.92 -12.46 11.67
N PHE A 151 -2.60 -11.62 10.88
CA PHE A 151 -2.99 -11.96 9.52
C PHE A 151 -1.77 -12.28 8.65
N PHE A 152 -0.72 -11.45 8.71
CA PHE A 152 0.51 -11.73 7.97
C PHE A 152 1.22 -13.01 8.44
N VAL A 153 1.22 -13.34 9.74
CA VAL A 153 1.73 -14.63 10.21
C VAL A 153 0.92 -15.79 9.63
N ALA A 154 -0.41 -15.72 9.69
CA ALA A 154 -1.29 -16.74 9.15
C ALA A 154 -1.08 -16.93 7.63
N MET A 155 -0.88 -15.82 6.91
CA MET A 155 -0.59 -15.83 5.47
C MET A 155 0.80 -16.42 5.17
N ALA A 156 1.82 -16.13 5.98
CA ALA A 156 3.15 -16.71 5.83
C ALA A 156 3.12 -18.24 6.02
N ILE A 157 2.45 -18.70 7.08
CA ILE A 157 2.29 -20.13 7.38
C ILE A 157 1.48 -20.82 6.27
N THR A 158 0.35 -20.23 5.87
CA THR A 158 -0.51 -20.77 4.81
C THR A 158 0.25 -20.87 3.49
N ASN A 159 0.97 -19.83 3.07
CA ASN A 159 1.75 -19.87 1.83
C ASN A 159 2.87 -20.94 1.89
N GLU A 160 3.54 -21.07 3.03
CA GLU A 160 4.58 -22.08 3.24
C GLU A 160 4.02 -23.51 3.21
N ALA A 161 2.83 -23.74 3.77
CA ALA A 161 2.13 -25.01 3.67
C ALA A 161 1.70 -25.31 2.23
N MET A 162 1.04 -24.36 1.56
CA MET A 162 0.60 -24.52 0.17
C MET A 162 1.76 -24.83 -0.78
N ARG A 163 2.89 -24.13 -0.62
CA ARG A 163 4.12 -24.35 -1.38
C ARG A 163 4.62 -25.80 -1.30
N ARG A 164 4.46 -26.46 -0.14
CA ARG A 164 4.94 -27.83 0.09
C ARG A 164 3.94 -28.89 -0.38
N MET A 165 2.66 -28.54 -0.42
CA MET A 165 1.57 -29.50 -0.61
C MET A 165 0.91 -29.44 -2.00
N MET A 166 1.04 -28.33 -2.72
CA MET A 166 0.32 -28.08 -3.97
C MET A 166 1.25 -28.03 -5.17
N SER A 167 0.72 -28.33 -6.36
CA SER A 167 1.38 -28.02 -7.63
C SER A 167 1.46 -26.50 -7.85
N PHE A 168 2.34 -26.06 -8.75
CA PHE A 168 2.52 -24.63 -9.05
C PHE A 168 1.23 -23.95 -9.51
N ASP A 169 0.48 -24.57 -10.44
CA ASP A 169 -0.75 -23.99 -11.00
C ASP A 169 -1.87 -23.90 -9.97
N ALA A 170 -2.03 -24.94 -9.14
CA ALA A 170 -3.00 -24.93 -8.05
C ALA A 170 -2.63 -23.89 -6.99
N TRP A 171 -1.35 -23.80 -6.62
CA TRP A 171 -0.84 -22.76 -5.72
C TRP A 171 -1.10 -21.36 -6.29
N LEU A 172 -0.85 -21.14 -7.59
CA LEU A 172 -1.03 -19.85 -8.24
C LEU A 172 -2.50 -19.42 -8.25
N ALA A 173 -3.41 -20.35 -8.57
CA ALA A 173 -4.85 -20.08 -8.58
C ALA A 173 -5.36 -19.71 -7.18
N VAL A 174 -5.00 -20.50 -6.15
CA VAL A 174 -5.38 -20.20 -4.76
C VAL A 174 -4.71 -18.92 -4.26
N LYS A 175 -3.45 -18.67 -4.66
CA LYS A 175 -2.77 -17.41 -4.33
C LYS A 175 -3.54 -16.22 -4.90
N VAL A 176 -3.92 -16.23 -6.17
CA VAL A 176 -4.56 -15.07 -6.79
C VAL A 176 -5.96 -14.86 -6.23
N TRP A 177 -6.78 -15.91 -6.19
CA TRP A 177 -8.19 -15.79 -5.81
C TRP A 177 -8.41 -15.91 -4.31
N GLY A 178 -7.83 -16.93 -3.68
CA GLY A 178 -7.98 -17.20 -2.26
C GLY A 178 -7.46 -16.07 -1.39
N VAL A 179 -6.24 -15.56 -1.67
CA VAL A 179 -5.68 -14.43 -0.89
C VAL A 179 -6.54 -13.18 -1.03
N THR A 180 -7.07 -12.90 -2.22
CA THR A 180 -7.94 -11.75 -2.45
C THR A 180 -9.22 -11.85 -1.64
N ILE A 181 -9.92 -12.99 -1.71
CA ILE A 181 -11.15 -13.25 -0.95
C ILE A 181 -10.90 -13.16 0.55
N VAL A 182 -9.86 -13.83 1.04
CA VAL A 182 -9.49 -13.83 2.45
C VAL A 182 -9.13 -12.42 2.94
N SER A 183 -8.44 -11.62 2.12
CA SER A 183 -8.11 -10.23 2.47
C SER A 183 -9.34 -9.34 2.56
N VAL A 184 -10.32 -9.51 1.66
CA VAL A 184 -11.58 -8.77 1.71
C VAL A 184 -12.38 -9.16 2.96
N ILE A 185 -12.51 -10.45 3.24
CA ILE A 185 -13.19 -10.95 4.45
C ILE A 185 -12.49 -10.41 5.70
N PHE A 186 -11.17 -10.45 5.75
CA PHE A 186 -10.39 -9.91 6.86
C PHE A 186 -10.60 -8.41 7.02
N ALA A 187 -10.58 -7.63 5.94
CA ALA A 187 -10.83 -6.20 5.98
C ALA A 187 -12.23 -5.91 6.53
N ALA A 188 -13.25 -6.60 6.02
CA ALA A 188 -14.64 -6.49 6.49
C ALA A 188 -14.77 -6.86 7.98
N ALA A 189 -14.11 -7.92 8.42
CA ALA A 189 -14.11 -8.36 9.82
C ALA A 189 -13.47 -7.34 10.78
N ASN A 190 -12.59 -6.45 10.28
CA ASN A 190 -12.02 -5.37 11.09
C ASN A 190 -12.94 -4.14 11.19
N ILE A 191 -13.93 -3.96 10.31
CA ILE A 191 -14.81 -2.77 10.28
C ILE A 191 -15.51 -2.54 11.63
N PRO A 192 -16.17 -3.53 12.26
CA PRO A 192 -16.84 -3.30 13.55
C PRO A 192 -15.88 -2.85 14.65
N MET A 193 -14.66 -3.40 14.65
CA MET A 193 -13.60 -2.99 15.57
C MET A 193 -13.17 -1.54 15.31
N LEU A 194 -13.03 -1.13 14.04
CA LEU A 194 -12.66 0.24 13.68
C LEU A 194 -13.74 1.25 14.08
N MET A 195 -15.01 0.96 13.79
CA MET A 195 -16.15 1.82 14.15
C MET A 195 -16.23 2.02 15.67
N ARG A 196 -16.04 0.95 16.46
CA ARG A 196 -16.00 1.03 17.93
C ARG A 196 -14.86 1.90 18.47
N HIS A 197 -13.84 2.19 17.66
CA HIS A 197 -12.64 2.93 18.06
C HIS A 197 -12.48 4.27 17.33
N GLY A 198 -13.56 4.82 16.77
CA GLY A 198 -13.61 6.20 16.26
C GLY A 198 -13.55 6.34 14.74
N LEU A 199 -13.62 5.24 13.98
CA LEU A 199 -13.79 5.36 12.53
C LEU A 199 -15.20 5.85 12.20
N THR A 200 -15.32 7.08 11.69
CA THR A 200 -16.56 7.60 11.11
C THR A 200 -16.58 7.30 9.62
N LEU A 201 -17.45 6.39 9.19
CA LEU A 201 -17.66 6.10 7.78
C LEU A 201 -18.63 7.14 7.22
N GLY A 202 -18.11 8.31 6.83
CA GLY A 202 -18.87 9.35 6.15
C GLY A 202 -20.11 9.82 6.92
N GLU A 203 -19.92 10.63 7.95
CA GLU A 203 -20.98 11.58 8.30
C GLU A 203 -20.82 12.81 7.42
N GLU A 204 -21.86 13.10 6.62
CA GLU A 204 -22.10 14.44 6.11
C GLU A 204 -21.88 15.43 7.26
N LYS A 205 -21.10 16.47 7.00
CA LYS A 205 -21.11 17.65 7.87
C LYS A 205 -22.57 18.02 8.08
N PRO A 206 -23.09 18.12 9.32
CA PRO A 206 -24.33 18.84 9.54
C PRO A 206 -24.07 20.23 8.97
N SER A 207 -24.71 20.56 7.85
CA SER A 207 -24.74 21.93 7.36
C SER A 207 -25.34 22.75 8.49
N ASP A 208 -24.50 23.62 9.04
CA ASP A 208 -24.83 24.60 10.06
C ASP A 208 -26.24 25.16 9.85
N GLU A 209 -27.03 25.13 10.92
CA GLU A 209 -28.08 26.07 11.26
C GLU A 209 -28.42 27.06 10.12
N ILE A 210 -29.35 26.67 9.25
CA ILE A 210 -30.10 27.64 8.46
C ILE A 210 -30.92 28.40 9.50
N GLY A 211 -30.43 29.59 9.86
CA GLY A 211 -31.02 30.44 10.87
C GLY A 211 -32.53 30.52 10.69
N GLU A 212 -33.25 30.16 11.75
CA GLU A 212 -34.61 30.61 11.98
C GLU A 212 -34.61 32.14 12.02
N THR A 213 -34.68 32.77 10.85
CA THR A 213 -35.16 34.15 10.77
C THR A 213 -36.66 34.09 11.01
N SER A 214 -37.05 34.17 12.28
CA SER A 214 -38.45 34.51 12.61
C SER A 214 -38.79 35.82 11.89
N PRO A 215 -39.88 35.89 11.10
CA PRO A 215 -40.28 37.12 10.45
C PRO A 215 -40.65 38.17 11.49
N PRO A 216 -40.37 39.47 11.26
CA PRO A 216 -40.88 40.52 12.12
C PRO A 216 -42.42 40.47 12.11
N GLN A 217 -43.02 40.18 13.27
CA GLN A 217 -44.43 40.46 13.50
C GLN A 217 -44.59 41.97 13.57
N GLY A 218 -45.47 42.51 12.72
CA GLY A 218 -45.71 43.95 12.56
C GLY A 218 -46.36 44.61 13.77
#